data_AF-A0A7K1DXJ2-F1
#
_entry.id   AF-A0A7K1DXJ2-F1
#
_cell.length_a   1.000
_cell.length_b   1.000
_cell.length_c   1.000
_cell.angle_alpha   90.00
_cell.angle_beta   90.00
_cell.angle_gamma   90.00
#
_symmetry.space_group_name_H-M   'P 1'
#
loop_
_entity.id
_entity.type
_entity.pdbx_description
1 polymer ?
#
loop_
_entity_poly.entity_id
_entity_poly.type
_entity_poly.pdbx_seq_one_letter_code
_entity_poly.pdbx_strand_id
1 'polypeptide(L)'
;MTIAHPELDGLGNYEYGWSDKSEVGTNARRGINEDVVRDISEKKSEPQWMLDLRLKGLSLFEKKPMPNWGSDLSGIFFDTIKYFVRSTEKQAATWDDLPEEIKNTYDRLGIPEAEKQRLVSGVAAQYESEVVYHSIREDLAAQGVIFLDTDTALKEHPELFKEYFATVIPVGDNKFAALNTSVWSGGSFIYVPKGVH
;
A
#
# COMPACT_ATOMS: atom_id res chain seq x y z
N MET A 1 -9.49 -20.02 -15.55
CA MET A 1 -9.71 -19.59 -16.95
C MET A 1 -9.35 -18.13 -17.02
N THR A 2 -8.33 -17.75 -17.79
CA THR A 2 -7.93 -16.34 -17.94
C THR A 2 -8.92 -15.70 -18.90
N ILE A 3 -9.74 -14.77 -18.41
CA ILE A 3 -10.64 -13.98 -19.26
C ILE A 3 -9.76 -12.96 -19.99
N ALA A 4 -9.76 -13.01 -21.32
CA ALA A 4 -8.99 -12.09 -22.16
C ALA A 4 -9.75 -10.76 -22.30
N HIS A 5 -9.05 -9.65 -22.08
CA HIS A 5 -9.58 -8.28 -22.15
C HIS A 5 -8.83 -7.49 -23.24
N PRO A 6 -9.18 -7.68 -24.53
CA PRO A 6 -8.48 -7.07 -25.66
C PRO A 6 -8.54 -5.53 -25.65
N GLU A 7 -9.51 -4.93 -24.97
CA GLU A 7 -9.60 -3.48 -24.75
C GLU A 7 -8.43 -2.86 -23.95
N LEU A 8 -7.60 -3.67 -23.28
CA LEU A 8 -6.46 -3.20 -22.48
C LEU A 8 -5.16 -3.04 -23.28
N ASP A 9 -5.07 -3.58 -24.50
CA ASP A 9 -3.84 -3.64 -25.29
C ASP A 9 -3.30 -2.25 -25.70
N GLY A 10 -4.10 -1.18 -25.57
CA GLY A 10 -3.75 0.20 -25.94
C GLY A 10 -3.41 1.14 -24.76
N LEU A 11 -3.57 0.72 -23.51
CA LEU A 11 -3.42 1.59 -22.32
C LEU A 11 -1.97 1.90 -21.92
N GLY A 12 -0.97 1.47 -22.71
CA GLY A 12 0.46 1.67 -22.44
C GLY A 12 1.09 2.92 -23.05
N ASN A 13 0.36 3.71 -23.83
CA ASN A 13 0.92 4.91 -24.49
C ASN A 13 0.94 6.12 -23.55
N TYR A 14 1.89 6.12 -22.60
CA TYR A 14 2.17 7.27 -21.76
C TYR A 14 2.90 8.36 -22.56
N GLU A 15 2.23 9.49 -22.82
CA GLU A 15 2.71 10.56 -23.73
C GLU A 15 4.08 11.15 -23.35
N TYR A 16 4.46 11.10 -22.08
CA TYR A 16 5.74 11.64 -21.60
C TYR A 16 6.87 10.61 -21.55
N GLY A 17 6.64 9.37 -22.00
CA GLY A 17 7.68 8.37 -22.28
C GLY A 17 8.47 7.82 -21.08
N TRP A 18 8.04 8.11 -19.85
CA TRP A 18 8.62 7.51 -18.64
C TRP A 18 8.04 6.12 -18.39
N SER A 19 8.89 5.10 -18.45
CA SER A 19 8.57 3.75 -18.01
C SER A 19 9.84 3.05 -17.56
N ASP A 20 9.83 2.47 -16.36
CA ASP A 20 10.88 1.56 -15.91
C ASP A 20 10.49 0.13 -16.27
N LYS A 21 11.42 -0.63 -16.87
CA LYS A 21 11.19 -2.03 -17.22
C LYS A 21 11.51 -2.90 -16.02
N SER A 22 10.53 -3.13 -15.15
CA SER A 22 10.71 -4.06 -14.04
C SER A 22 10.19 -5.46 -14.42
N GLU A 23 11.00 -6.50 -14.19
CA GLU A 23 10.54 -7.91 -14.20
C GLU A 23 9.75 -8.27 -12.93
N VAL A 24 9.67 -7.31 -12.02
CA VAL A 24 9.02 -7.39 -10.72
C VAL A 24 7.52 -7.63 -10.90
N GLY A 25 7.00 -8.67 -10.24
CA GLY A 25 5.57 -8.99 -10.30
C GLY A 25 5.11 -9.71 -11.56
N THR A 26 6.02 -10.17 -12.45
CA THR A 26 5.64 -11.00 -13.62
C THR A 26 4.83 -12.24 -13.21
N ASN A 27 5.15 -12.82 -12.04
CA ASN A 27 4.47 -13.98 -11.45
C ASN A 27 3.36 -13.62 -10.44
N ALA A 28 3.03 -12.34 -10.26
CA ALA A 28 1.99 -11.96 -9.32
C ALA A 28 0.60 -12.43 -9.79
N ARG A 29 -0.18 -12.98 -8.86
CA ARG A 29 -1.53 -13.46 -9.15
C ARG A 29 -2.43 -12.27 -9.54
N ARG A 30 -3.22 -12.48 -10.58
CA ARG A 30 -4.24 -11.52 -11.02
C ARG A 30 -5.59 -11.89 -10.41
N GLY A 31 -6.38 -10.86 -10.18
CA GLY A 31 -7.74 -10.97 -9.69
C GLY A 31 -7.87 -10.97 -8.18
N ILE A 32 -9.11 -10.94 -7.74
CA ILE A 32 -9.48 -10.83 -6.34
C ILE A 32 -10.32 -12.04 -5.93
N ASN A 33 -9.81 -12.81 -4.98
CA ASN A 33 -10.50 -13.95 -4.39
C ASN A 33 -9.89 -14.26 -3.01
N GLU A 34 -10.44 -15.26 -2.34
CA GLU A 34 -10.02 -15.67 -0.99
C GLU A 34 -8.54 -16.10 -0.96
N ASP A 35 -8.07 -16.84 -1.96
CA ASP A 35 -6.68 -17.31 -2.03
C ASP A 35 -5.69 -16.14 -2.14
N VAL A 36 -6.03 -15.10 -2.90
CA VAL A 36 -5.22 -13.88 -3.02
C VAL A 36 -5.17 -13.14 -1.68
N VAL A 37 -6.31 -13.00 -1.00
CA VAL A 37 -6.36 -12.32 0.30
C VAL A 37 -5.55 -13.07 1.35
N ARG A 38 -5.64 -14.40 1.40
CA ARG A 38 -4.86 -15.25 2.31
C ARG A 38 -3.36 -15.16 1.99
N ASP A 39 -2.98 -15.23 0.72
CA ASP A 39 -1.60 -15.12 0.26
C ASP A 39 -0.96 -13.77 0.65
N ILE A 40 -1.71 -12.66 0.54
CA ILE A 40 -1.25 -11.33 1.00
C ILE A 40 -0.98 -11.35 2.50
N SER A 41 -1.94 -11.84 3.28
CA SER A 41 -1.84 -11.87 4.75
C SER A 41 -0.68 -12.75 5.24
N GLU A 42 -0.46 -13.90 4.59
CA GLU A 42 0.65 -14.81 4.87
C GLU A 42 2.00 -14.16 4.54
N LYS A 43 2.15 -13.56 3.35
CA LYS A 43 3.40 -12.88 2.93
C LYS A 43 3.79 -11.71 3.83
N LYS A 44 2.79 -11.07 4.44
CA LYS A 44 2.95 -9.99 5.42
C LYS A 44 3.13 -10.50 6.85
N SER A 45 2.86 -11.78 7.09
CA SER A 45 2.90 -12.43 8.41
C SER A 45 1.98 -11.73 9.42
N GLU A 46 0.74 -11.50 9.01
CA GLU A 46 -0.26 -10.79 9.80
C GLU A 46 -0.91 -11.67 10.88
N PRO A 47 -1.40 -11.07 11.98
CA PRO A 47 -2.19 -11.78 12.97
C PRO A 47 -3.56 -12.21 12.42
N GLN A 48 -4.13 -13.29 12.98
CA GLN A 48 -5.40 -13.87 12.51
C GLN A 48 -6.55 -12.85 12.41
N TRP A 49 -6.64 -11.91 13.35
CA TRP A 49 -7.72 -10.91 13.34
C TRP A 49 -7.65 -9.98 12.11
N MET A 50 -6.45 -9.72 11.58
CA MET A 50 -6.27 -8.93 10.37
C MET A 50 -6.71 -9.73 9.14
N LEU A 51 -6.34 -11.01 9.07
CA LEU A 51 -6.83 -11.91 8.02
C LEU A 51 -8.37 -11.98 8.02
N ASP A 52 -8.99 -12.14 9.18
CA ASP A 52 -10.45 -12.17 9.31
C ASP A 52 -11.09 -10.86 8.83
N LEU A 53 -10.46 -9.73 9.14
CA LEU A 53 -10.88 -8.40 8.67
C LEU A 53 -10.78 -8.27 7.15
N ARG A 54 -9.69 -8.74 6.55
CA ARG A 54 -9.49 -8.76 5.09
C ARG A 54 -10.54 -9.63 4.39
N LEU A 55 -10.81 -10.83 4.91
CA LEU A 55 -11.84 -11.75 4.38
C LEU A 55 -13.25 -11.14 4.51
N LYS A 56 -13.53 -10.43 5.60
CA LYS A 56 -14.76 -9.64 5.73
C LYS A 56 -14.85 -8.55 4.66
N GLY A 57 -13.75 -7.85 4.38
CA GLY A 57 -13.64 -6.89 3.29
C GLY A 57 -13.99 -7.52 1.93
N LEU A 58 -13.42 -8.68 1.62
CA LEU A 58 -13.70 -9.42 0.39
C LEU A 58 -15.18 -9.77 0.27
N SER A 59 -15.77 -10.36 1.31
CA SER A 59 -17.18 -10.74 1.30
C SER A 59 -18.11 -9.53 1.11
N LEU A 60 -17.77 -8.38 1.70
CA LEU A 60 -18.54 -7.15 1.52
C LEU A 60 -18.34 -6.54 0.13
N PHE A 61 -17.13 -6.60 -0.42
CA PHE A 61 -16.84 -6.18 -1.79
C PHE A 61 -17.68 -6.96 -2.81
N GLU A 62 -17.76 -8.28 -2.68
CA GLU A 62 -18.55 -9.15 -3.57
C GLU A 62 -20.06 -8.86 -3.49
N LYS A 63 -20.57 -8.61 -2.28
CA LYS A 63 -21.99 -8.34 -2.05
C LYS A 63 -22.44 -6.94 -2.51
N LYS A 64 -21.55 -5.95 -2.47
CA LYS A 64 -21.89 -4.57 -2.80
C LYS A 64 -21.93 -4.36 -4.33
N PRO A 65 -22.99 -3.73 -4.87
CA PRO A 65 -23.05 -3.39 -6.28
C PRO A 65 -22.01 -2.30 -6.61
N MET A 66 -21.63 -2.20 -7.89
CA MET A 66 -20.86 -1.06 -8.38
C MET A 66 -21.66 0.24 -8.15
N PRO A 67 -21.02 1.33 -7.70
CA PRO A 67 -21.71 2.60 -7.57
C PRO A 67 -22.15 3.08 -8.95
N ASN A 68 -23.33 3.70 -9.00
CA ASN A 68 -24.00 4.18 -10.21
C ASN A 68 -23.90 5.71 -10.38
N TRP A 69 -23.02 6.34 -9.60
CA TRP A 69 -22.79 7.77 -9.59
C TRP A 69 -21.31 8.05 -9.88
N GLY A 70 -21.02 9.22 -10.44
CA GLY A 70 -19.67 9.59 -10.86
C GLY A 70 -19.33 9.10 -12.25
N SER A 71 -18.06 8.77 -12.47
CA SER A 71 -17.55 8.27 -13.75
C SER A 71 -18.08 6.88 -14.07
N ASP A 72 -18.04 6.50 -15.35
CA ASP A 72 -18.30 5.13 -15.76
C ASP A 72 -17.19 4.20 -15.25
N LEU A 73 -17.61 3.15 -14.54
CA LEU A 73 -16.73 2.15 -13.92
C LEU A 73 -16.89 0.77 -14.57
N SER A 74 -17.67 0.67 -15.65
CA SER A 74 -17.90 -0.58 -16.38
C SER A 74 -16.61 -1.19 -16.96
N GLY A 75 -15.59 -0.36 -17.21
CA GLY A 75 -14.28 -0.80 -17.68
C GLY A 75 -13.33 -1.33 -16.59
N ILE A 76 -13.76 -1.42 -15.32
CA ILE A 76 -12.92 -1.97 -14.26
C ILE A 76 -13.04 -3.49 -14.22
N PHE A 77 -12.02 -4.16 -14.73
CA PHE A 77 -11.91 -5.62 -14.72
C PHE A 77 -11.10 -6.09 -13.51
N PHE A 78 -11.76 -6.21 -12.35
CA PHE A 78 -11.12 -6.57 -11.08
C PHE A 78 -10.30 -7.87 -11.13
N ASP A 79 -10.69 -8.82 -11.98
CA ASP A 79 -10.01 -10.11 -12.17
C ASP A 79 -8.67 -10.01 -12.91
N THR A 80 -8.40 -8.88 -13.55
CA THR A 80 -7.14 -8.64 -14.28
C THR A 80 -6.09 -7.93 -13.43
N ILE A 81 -6.48 -7.33 -12.32
CA ILE A 81 -5.63 -6.46 -11.52
C ILE A 81 -4.69 -7.31 -10.66
N LYS A 82 -3.43 -6.89 -10.54
CA LYS A 82 -2.48 -7.43 -9.56
C LYS A 82 -2.60 -6.59 -8.30
N TYR A 83 -3.20 -7.15 -7.25
CA TYR A 83 -3.43 -6.40 -6.01
C TYR A 83 -2.24 -6.37 -5.06
N PHE A 84 -1.30 -7.30 -5.24
CA PHE A 84 -0.10 -7.34 -4.43
C PHE A 84 1.08 -7.83 -5.27
N VAL A 85 2.12 -7.02 -5.31
CA VAL A 85 3.39 -7.31 -5.98
C VAL A 85 4.51 -7.02 -5.00
N ARG A 86 5.20 -8.07 -4.55
CA ARG A 86 6.41 -7.89 -3.75
C ARG A 86 7.55 -7.49 -4.67
N SER A 87 8.03 -6.26 -4.53
CA SER A 87 9.09 -5.70 -5.38
C SER A 87 10.50 -5.97 -4.90
N THR A 88 10.67 -6.15 -3.60
CA THR A 88 11.96 -6.44 -2.99
C THR A 88 11.77 -7.47 -1.88
N GLU A 89 12.78 -8.29 -1.61
CA GLU A 89 12.72 -9.22 -0.47
C GLU A 89 12.92 -8.50 0.89
N LYS A 90 13.40 -7.25 0.87
CA LYS A 90 13.75 -6.47 2.08
C LYS A 90 13.41 -4.98 1.90
N GLN A 91 12.95 -4.36 2.98
CA GLN A 91 12.91 -2.90 3.12
C GLN A 91 14.34 -2.36 3.27
N ALA A 92 14.65 -1.23 2.65
CA ALA A 92 15.94 -0.58 2.82
C ALA A 92 15.96 0.14 4.16
N ALA A 93 16.96 -0.17 5.00
CA ALA A 93 17.12 0.47 6.31
C ALA A 93 17.69 1.88 6.18
N THR A 94 18.52 2.10 5.15
CA THR A 94 19.13 3.40 4.86
C THR A 94 18.93 3.78 3.40
N TRP A 95 19.09 5.06 3.10
CA TRP A 95 19.07 5.56 1.72
C TRP A 95 20.04 4.80 0.82
N ASP A 96 21.23 4.46 1.34
CA ASP A 96 22.27 3.75 0.58
C ASP A 96 21.90 2.29 0.27
N ASP A 97 20.94 1.71 0.99
CA ASP A 97 20.46 0.35 0.75
C ASP A 97 19.39 0.28 -0.36
N LEU A 98 18.90 1.43 -0.84
CA LEU A 98 17.90 1.46 -1.90
C LEU A 98 18.50 1.05 -3.26
N PRO A 99 17.76 0.28 -4.08
CA PRO A 99 18.09 0.04 -5.47
C PRO A 99 18.32 1.35 -6.24
N GLU A 100 19.27 1.32 -7.18
CA GLU A 100 19.71 2.49 -7.94
C GLU A 100 18.57 3.14 -8.74
N GLU A 101 17.65 2.32 -9.27
CA GLU A 101 16.45 2.78 -9.99
C GLU A 101 15.50 3.62 -9.10
N ILE A 102 15.35 3.22 -7.83
CA ILE A 102 14.55 3.95 -6.84
C ILE A 102 15.27 5.23 -6.42
N LYS A 103 16.58 5.18 -6.13
CA LYS A 103 17.37 6.38 -5.80
C LYS A 103 17.28 7.44 -6.89
N ASN A 104 17.47 7.04 -8.15
CA ASN A 104 17.39 7.95 -9.29
C ASN A 104 16.02 8.62 -9.42
N THR A 105 14.95 7.88 -9.13
CA THR A 105 13.59 8.44 -9.12
C THR A 105 13.42 9.46 -7.99
N TYR A 106 13.89 9.16 -6.78
CA TYR A 106 13.73 10.05 -5.63
C TYR A 106 14.65 11.27 -5.67
N ASP A 107 15.86 11.14 -6.23
CA ASP A 107 16.76 12.26 -6.51
C ASP A 107 16.10 13.26 -7.46
N ARG A 108 15.43 12.76 -8.51
CA ARG A 108 14.68 13.60 -9.45
C ARG A 108 13.47 14.29 -8.81
N LEU A 109 12.90 13.69 -7.77
CA LEU A 109 11.83 14.29 -6.95
C LEU A 109 12.36 15.26 -5.88
N GLY A 110 13.69 15.34 -5.68
CA GLY A 110 14.31 16.25 -4.71
C GLY A 110 14.14 15.85 -3.24
N ILE A 111 13.75 14.59 -2.97
CA ILE A 111 13.48 14.09 -1.62
C ILE A 111 14.70 14.16 -0.68
N PRO A 112 15.91 13.69 -1.06
CA PRO A 112 17.04 13.69 -0.14
C PRO A 112 17.54 15.10 0.22
N GLU A 113 17.35 16.08 -0.67
CA GLU A 113 17.66 17.48 -0.38
C GLU A 113 16.63 18.08 0.60
N ALA A 114 15.34 17.75 0.44
CA ALA A 114 14.29 18.16 1.37
C ALA A 114 14.49 17.58 2.79
N GLU A 115 14.94 16.31 2.89
CA GLU A 115 15.30 15.70 4.18
C GLU A 115 16.50 16.39 4.83
N LYS A 116 17.60 16.61 4.07
CA LYS A 116 18.80 17.30 4.56
C LYS A 116 18.51 18.72 5.07
N GLN A 117 17.66 19.44 4.35
CA GLN A 117 17.25 20.80 4.72
C GLN A 117 16.19 20.83 5.83
N ARG A 118 15.78 19.67 6.37
CA ARG A 118 14.70 19.51 7.36
C ARG A 118 13.38 20.16 6.94
N LEU A 119 13.14 20.27 5.62
CA LEU A 119 11.90 20.80 5.06
C LEU A 119 10.73 19.81 5.23
N VAL A 120 11.06 18.54 5.46
CA VAL A 120 10.11 17.47 5.76
C VAL A 120 10.41 16.88 7.14
N SER A 121 9.37 16.61 7.92
CA SER A 121 9.50 16.05 9.28
C SER A 121 9.59 14.52 9.31
N GLY A 122 9.35 13.90 8.15
CA GLY A 122 9.58 12.50 7.87
C GLY A 122 9.18 12.18 6.43
N VAL A 123 9.74 11.12 5.87
CA VAL A 123 9.39 10.62 4.52
C VAL A 123 9.10 9.14 4.62
N ALA A 124 7.95 8.73 4.05
CA ALA A 124 7.66 7.33 3.75
C ALA A 124 7.55 7.19 2.24
N ALA A 125 8.31 6.24 1.73
CA ALA A 125 8.53 5.99 0.31
C ALA A 125 7.85 4.67 -0.05
N GLN A 126 6.70 4.69 -0.73
CA GLN A 126 6.07 3.47 -1.22
C GLN A 126 6.49 3.21 -2.66
N TYR A 127 7.05 2.02 -2.90
CA TYR A 127 7.32 1.53 -4.24
C TYR A 127 6.52 0.24 -4.43
N GLU A 128 5.68 0.20 -5.46
CA GLU A 128 4.71 -0.86 -5.67
C GLU A 128 3.82 -1.09 -4.43
N SER A 129 3.86 -2.29 -3.87
CA SER A 129 3.01 -2.72 -2.75
C SER A 129 3.70 -2.58 -1.40
N GLU A 130 4.95 -2.12 -1.30
CA GLU A 130 5.68 -2.08 -0.03
C GLU A 130 6.32 -0.69 0.20
N VAL A 131 6.42 -0.30 1.47
CA VAL A 131 7.18 0.89 1.85
C VAL A 131 8.67 0.52 1.86
N VAL A 132 9.44 1.13 0.95
CA VAL A 132 10.86 0.81 0.72
C VAL A 132 11.81 1.68 1.53
N TYR A 133 11.37 2.86 2.00
CA TYR A 133 12.16 3.74 2.86
C TYR A 133 11.26 4.49 3.84
N HIS A 134 11.75 4.63 5.07
CA HIS A 134 11.08 5.31 6.15
C HIS A 134 12.10 6.10 6.98
N SER A 135 11.84 7.39 7.22
CA SER A 135 12.66 8.23 8.08
C SER A 135 11.78 9.18 8.88
N ILE A 136 12.05 9.27 10.19
CA ILE A 136 11.47 10.25 11.12
C ILE A 136 12.61 10.98 11.82
N ARG A 137 12.42 12.28 12.09
CA ARG A 137 13.39 13.04 12.89
C ARG A 137 13.49 12.47 14.32
N GLU A 138 14.72 12.27 14.78
CA GLU A 138 15.02 11.71 16.10
C GLU A 138 14.38 12.50 17.26
N ASP A 139 14.25 13.83 17.14
CA ASP A 139 13.66 14.67 18.17
C ASP A 139 12.14 14.47 18.32
N LEU A 140 11.46 14.03 17.26
CA LEU A 140 10.03 13.67 17.31
C LEU A 140 9.85 12.25 17.86
N ALA A 141 10.72 11.32 17.44
CA ALA A 141 10.73 9.96 17.98
C ALA A 141 11.00 9.96 19.50
N ALA A 142 11.90 10.83 19.99
CA ALA A 142 12.17 11.01 21.41
C ALA A 142 10.96 11.54 22.21
N GLN A 143 10.01 12.21 21.54
CA GLN A 143 8.75 12.66 22.14
C GLN A 143 7.64 11.59 22.08
N GLY A 144 7.95 10.40 21.56
CA GLY A 144 7.02 9.28 21.42
C GLY A 144 6.15 9.35 20.17
N VAL A 145 6.46 10.23 19.21
CA VAL A 145 5.80 10.22 17.90
C VAL A 145 6.18 8.93 17.18
N ILE A 146 5.17 8.18 16.76
CA ILE A 146 5.34 6.98 15.94
C ILE A 146 5.01 7.41 14.52
N PHE A 147 5.96 7.27 13.63
CA PHE A 147 5.73 7.29 12.20
C PHE A 147 6.33 6.00 11.68
N LEU A 148 5.53 5.15 11.03
CA LEU A 148 5.96 3.85 10.50
C LEU A 148 5.14 3.55 9.24
N ASP A 149 5.55 2.54 8.49
CA ASP A 149 4.63 1.90 7.55
C ASP A 149 3.56 1.08 8.29
N THR A 150 2.46 0.80 7.61
CA THR A 150 1.33 0.06 8.19
C THR A 150 1.67 -1.39 8.57
N ASP A 151 2.59 -2.07 7.88
CA ASP A 151 2.93 -3.46 8.19
C ASP A 151 3.78 -3.53 9.45
N THR A 152 4.75 -2.63 9.59
CA THR A 152 5.57 -2.46 10.79
C THR A 152 4.72 -2.02 11.97
N ALA A 153 3.84 -1.04 11.79
CA ALA A 153 2.94 -0.57 12.86
C ALA A 153 1.99 -1.67 13.36
N LEU A 154 1.46 -2.51 12.47
CA LEU A 154 0.61 -3.65 12.85
C LEU A 154 1.38 -4.67 13.70
N LYS A 155 2.68 -4.87 13.43
CA LYS A 155 3.54 -5.81 14.16
C LYS A 155 4.03 -5.27 15.49
N GLU A 156 4.53 -4.04 15.51
CA GLU A 156 5.20 -3.44 16.67
C GLU A 156 4.23 -2.74 17.62
N HIS A 157 3.11 -2.20 17.10
CA HIS A 157 2.10 -1.49 17.87
C HIS A 157 0.68 -2.05 17.65
N PRO A 158 0.45 -3.36 17.84
CA PRO A 158 -0.80 -4.03 17.48
C PRO A 158 -2.02 -3.48 18.21
N GLU A 159 -1.87 -3.04 19.47
CA GLU A 159 -2.98 -2.49 20.25
C GLU A 159 -3.44 -1.13 19.72
N LEU A 160 -2.50 -0.21 19.49
CA LEU A 160 -2.81 1.10 18.89
C LEU A 160 -3.35 0.94 17.48
N PHE A 161 -2.75 0.05 16.68
CA PHE A 161 -3.21 -0.20 15.33
C PHE A 161 -4.66 -0.71 15.35
N LYS A 162 -4.95 -1.73 16.17
CA LYS A 162 -6.29 -2.32 16.27
C LYS A 162 -7.32 -1.36 16.85
N GLU A 163 -6.94 -0.47 17.76
CA GLU A 163 -7.82 0.56 18.34
C GLU A 163 -8.35 1.51 17.26
N TYR A 164 -7.50 1.94 16.33
CA TYR A 164 -7.84 2.99 15.36
C TYR A 164 -8.15 2.48 13.95
N PHE A 165 -7.65 1.31 13.55
CA PHE A 165 -7.79 0.82 12.19
C PHE A 165 -9.25 0.57 11.81
N ALA A 166 -9.65 1.08 10.63
CA ALA A 166 -11.00 0.98 10.09
C ALA A 166 -12.13 1.51 11.00
N THR A 167 -11.83 2.45 11.91
CA THR A 167 -12.84 3.08 12.78
C THR A 167 -13.58 4.23 12.09
N VAL A 168 -12.84 5.10 11.38
CA VAL A 168 -13.41 6.25 10.65
C VAL A 168 -13.98 5.86 9.30
N ILE A 169 -13.30 4.96 8.58
CA ILE A 169 -13.79 4.35 7.35
C ILE A 169 -14.01 2.86 7.65
N PRO A 170 -15.23 2.46 8.04
CA PRO A 170 -15.53 1.06 8.30
C PRO A 170 -15.37 0.20 7.05
N VAL A 171 -15.04 -1.07 7.24
CA VAL A 171 -14.89 -2.06 6.15
C VAL A 171 -16.08 -2.07 5.18
N GLY A 172 -17.28 -1.86 5.72
CA GLY A 172 -18.53 -1.88 4.97
C GLY A 172 -19.01 -0.53 4.46
N ASP A 173 -18.21 0.54 4.55
CA ASP A 173 -18.61 1.90 4.15
C ASP A 173 -19.10 1.94 2.69
N ASN A 174 -18.24 1.55 1.76
CA ASN A 174 -18.57 1.45 0.34
C ASN A 174 -17.84 0.27 -0.34
N LYS A 175 -18.12 0.00 -1.62
CA LYS A 175 -17.52 -1.14 -2.33
C LYS A 175 -15.99 -1.04 -2.38
N PHE A 176 -15.44 0.14 -2.61
CA PHE A 176 -14.01 0.35 -2.72
C PHE A 176 -13.30 0.40 -1.36
N ALA A 177 -13.97 0.84 -0.29
CA ALA A 177 -13.48 0.68 1.07
C ALA A 177 -13.37 -0.81 1.47
N ALA A 178 -14.36 -1.62 1.09
CA ALA A 178 -14.34 -3.06 1.29
C ALA A 178 -13.20 -3.72 0.48
N LEU A 179 -12.99 -3.31 -0.77
CA LEU A 179 -11.85 -3.73 -1.59
C LEU A 179 -10.51 -3.32 -0.97
N ASN A 180 -10.37 -2.06 -0.55
CA ASN A 180 -9.16 -1.59 0.10
C ASN A 180 -8.86 -2.42 1.35
N THR A 181 -9.86 -2.68 2.19
CA THR A 181 -9.66 -3.51 3.39
C THR A 181 -9.23 -4.94 3.05
N SER A 182 -9.70 -5.53 1.94
CA SER A 182 -9.33 -6.91 1.60
C SER A 182 -7.88 -7.04 1.14
N VAL A 183 -7.36 -6.05 0.41
CA VAL A 183 -6.06 -6.16 -0.27
C VAL A 183 -5.11 -4.97 -0.07
N TRP A 184 -5.30 -4.18 0.98
CA TRP A 184 -4.34 -3.10 1.30
C TRP A 184 -2.93 -3.69 1.41
N SER A 185 -2.00 -3.04 0.73
CA SER A 185 -0.63 -3.50 0.56
C SER A 185 0.39 -2.61 1.27
N GLY A 186 0.05 -1.35 1.54
CA GLY A 186 0.87 -0.50 2.40
C GLY A 186 0.15 0.78 2.76
N GLY A 187 0.93 1.74 3.25
CA GLY A 187 0.45 3.02 3.75
C GLY A 187 1.33 3.51 4.89
N SER A 188 0.89 4.60 5.49
CA SER A 188 1.59 5.25 6.61
C SER A 188 0.75 5.15 7.88
N PHE A 189 1.39 4.81 8.99
CA PHE A 189 0.83 4.88 10.32
C PHE A 189 1.51 6.02 11.08
N ILE A 190 0.72 6.98 11.56
CA ILE A 190 1.20 8.12 12.34
C ILE A 190 0.41 8.18 13.65
N TYR A 191 1.13 8.20 14.76
CA TYR A 191 0.56 8.44 16.09
C TYR A 191 1.35 9.52 16.81
N VAL A 192 0.64 10.54 17.29
CA VAL A 192 1.20 11.65 18.06
C VAL A 192 0.66 11.57 19.48
N PRO A 193 1.52 11.35 20.49
CA PRO A 193 1.08 11.30 21.88
C PRO A 193 0.41 12.60 22.33
N LYS A 194 -0.52 12.47 23.28
CA LYS A 194 -1.20 13.63 23.87
C LYS A 194 -0.19 14.60 24.49
N GLY A 195 -0.25 15.87 24.07
CA GLY A 195 0.59 16.95 24.58
C GLY A 195 1.89 17.20 23.80
N VAL A 196 2.11 16.47 22.70
CA VAL A 196 3.19 16.74 21.74
C VAL A 196 2.70 17.73 20.67
N HIS A 197 3.53 18.70 20.28
CA HIS A 197 3.20 19.80 19.36
C HIS A 197 4.32 20.08 18.36
#